data_AF-A0A6D2J9A2-F1
#
_entry.id   AF-A0A6D2J9A2-F1
#
_cell.length_a   1.000
_cell.length_b   1.000
_cell.length_c   1.000
_cell.angle_alpha   90.00
_cell.angle_beta   90.00
_cell.angle_gamma   90.00
#
_symmetry.space_group_name_H-M   'P 1'
#
loop_
_entity.id
_entity.type
_entity.pdbx_description
1 polymer ?
#
loop_
_entity_poly.entity_id
_entity_poly.type
_entity_poly.pdbx_seq_one_letter_code
_entity_poly.pdbx_strand_id
1 'polypeptide(L)'
;MGLHPSYVVGVYELGVKILESLENDDVSRGMLVGEAGIGKTWLARKVFELAVEEGSCYMAIWLNLGKVLDEMSLYQDIASQLFLVPEKEESEEDNGGDEDNSEDEKEQTIQDLIRLKDEIHKELDRKKLSCEGTKYLLLVLDDEGSVTNEENVMKDLHLGEFLAPYGPIKIILTSRKGKGKGKGDAIGTDGEIGSHAADIIDLSVFTRSTY
;
A
#
# COMPACT_ATOMS: atom_id res chain seq x y z
N MET A 1 1.22 6.32 27.15
CA MET A 1 -0.26 6.38 27.24
C MET A 1 -0.80 5.11 26.62
N GLY A 2 -1.24 4.15 27.44
CA GLY A 2 -1.85 2.91 26.94
C GLY A 2 -3.32 3.15 26.60
N LEU A 3 -3.79 2.59 25.48
CA LEU A 3 -5.20 2.62 25.10
C LEU A 3 -6.03 1.80 26.10
N HIS A 4 -7.23 2.29 26.41
CA HIS A 4 -8.15 1.62 27.35
C HIS A 4 -8.64 0.28 26.76
N PRO A 5 -8.73 -0.82 27.53
CA PRO A 5 -8.99 -2.17 27.01
C PRO A 5 -10.22 -2.30 26.11
N SER A 6 -11.30 -1.56 26.39
CA SER A 6 -12.52 -1.57 25.59
C SER A 6 -12.34 -1.01 24.17
N TYR A 7 -11.41 -0.06 23.97
CA TYR A 7 -11.10 0.51 22.66
C TYR A 7 -10.26 -0.46 21.81
N VAL A 8 -9.38 -1.23 22.46
CA VAL A 8 -8.56 -2.25 21.77
C VAL A 8 -9.44 -3.35 21.19
N VAL A 9 -10.47 -3.78 21.93
CA VAL A 9 -11.43 -4.80 21.47
C VAL A 9 -12.22 -4.31 20.23
N GLY A 10 -12.73 -3.07 20.24
CA GLY A 10 -13.50 -2.55 19.11
C GLY A 10 -12.69 -2.37 17.82
N VAL A 11 -11.44 -1.94 17.91
CA VAL A 11 -10.55 -1.81 16.73
C VAL A 11 -10.17 -3.18 16.17
N TYR A 12 -9.95 -4.17 17.05
CA TYR A 12 -9.65 -5.53 16.64
C TYR A 12 -10.83 -6.16 15.89
N GLU A 13 -12.04 -6.11 16.45
CA GLU A 13 -13.25 -6.63 15.80
C GLU A 13 -13.52 -5.98 14.44
N LEU A 14 -13.31 -4.66 14.33
CA LEU A 14 -13.47 -3.95 13.07
C LEU A 14 -12.38 -4.35 12.05
N GLY A 15 -11.15 -4.57 12.51
CA GLY A 15 -10.06 -5.07 11.67
C GLY A 15 -10.38 -6.44 11.06
N VAL A 16 -10.90 -7.37 11.87
CA VAL A 16 -11.35 -8.70 11.42
C VAL A 16 -12.45 -8.57 10.36
N LYS A 17 -13.47 -7.75 10.60
CA LYS A 17 -14.57 -7.53 9.64
C LYS A 17 -14.10 -6.98 8.30
N ILE A 18 -13.13 -6.06 8.31
CA ILE A 18 -12.53 -5.53 7.08
C ILE A 18 -11.78 -6.64 6.36
N LEU A 19 -11.00 -7.45 7.09
CA LEU A 19 -10.25 -8.56 6.52
C LEU A 19 -11.19 -9.59 5.86
N GLU A 20 -12.23 -10.04 6.57
CA GLU A 20 -13.27 -10.93 6.04
C GLU A 20 -13.92 -10.35 4.76
N SER A 21 -14.12 -9.03 4.71
CA SER A 21 -14.65 -8.37 3.52
C SER A 21 -13.67 -8.39 2.35
N LEU A 22 -12.37 -8.25 2.61
CA LEU A 22 -11.32 -8.31 1.58
C LEU A 22 -11.10 -9.73 1.05
N GLU A 23 -11.39 -10.76 1.83
CA GLU A 23 -11.34 -12.17 1.37
C GLU A 23 -12.41 -12.49 0.33
N ASN A 24 -13.48 -11.71 0.24
CA ASN A 24 -14.45 -11.83 -0.85
C ASN A 24 -13.81 -11.44 -2.19
N ASP A 25 -13.80 -12.35 -3.17
CA ASP A 25 -13.19 -12.16 -4.49
C ASP A 25 -13.77 -10.98 -5.29
N ASP A 26 -15.02 -10.60 -5.03
CA ASP A 26 -15.66 -9.46 -5.69
C ASP A 26 -15.13 -8.12 -5.18
N VAL A 27 -14.61 -8.08 -3.95
CA VAL A 27 -14.06 -6.90 -3.31
C VAL A 27 -12.60 -6.73 -3.71
N SER A 28 -12.21 -5.57 -4.23
CA SER A 28 -10.81 -5.28 -4.54
C SER A 28 -10.23 -4.17 -3.66
N ARG A 29 -11.07 -3.38 -3.00
CA ARG A 29 -10.59 -2.26 -2.19
C ARG A 29 -11.50 -1.92 -1.00
N GLY A 30 -10.89 -1.43 0.07
CA GLY A 30 -11.54 -0.78 1.20
C GLY A 30 -10.96 0.62 1.42
N MET A 31 -11.81 1.61 1.67
CA MET A 31 -11.41 2.99 1.95
C MET A 31 -11.89 3.39 3.35
N LEU A 32 -10.93 3.79 4.18
CA LEU A 32 -11.13 4.33 5.53
C LEU A 32 -11.10 5.85 5.48
N VAL A 33 -12.24 6.49 5.69
CA VAL A 33 -12.37 7.96 5.66
C VAL A 33 -12.78 8.48 7.03
N GLY A 34 -12.18 9.59 7.44
CA GLY A 34 -12.49 10.17 8.75
C GLY A 34 -11.60 11.36 9.10
N GLU A 35 -11.90 12.00 10.22
CA GLU A 35 -11.15 13.17 10.69
C GLU A 35 -9.69 12.85 11.03
N ALA A 36 -8.87 13.89 11.16
CA ALA A 36 -7.49 13.75 11.58
C ALA A 36 -7.41 13.16 13.00
N GLY A 37 -6.49 12.22 13.23
CA GLY A 37 -6.27 11.64 14.56
C GLY A 37 -7.31 10.60 15.01
N ILE A 38 -8.30 10.25 14.19
CA ILE A 38 -9.36 9.31 14.58
C ILE A 38 -8.93 7.83 14.62
N GLY A 39 -7.72 7.51 14.14
CA GLY A 39 -7.18 6.15 14.20
C GLY A 39 -7.30 5.33 12.91
N LYS A 40 -7.54 5.94 11.74
CA LYS A 40 -7.57 5.24 10.44
C LYS A 40 -6.29 4.44 10.16
N THR A 41 -5.13 5.08 10.31
CA THR A 41 -3.80 4.46 10.15
C THR A 41 -3.62 3.29 11.13
N TRP A 42 -4.13 3.42 12.35
CA TRP A 42 -4.10 2.35 13.35
C TRP A 42 -4.97 1.16 12.94
N LEU A 43 -6.17 1.42 12.42
CA LEU A 43 -7.07 0.37 11.93
C LEU A 43 -6.51 -0.32 10.68
N ALA A 44 -5.99 0.43 9.69
CA ALA A 44 -5.33 -0.13 8.52
C ALA A 44 -4.13 -0.99 8.91
N ARG A 45 -3.33 -0.56 9.90
CA ARG A 45 -2.23 -1.35 10.45
C ARG A 45 -2.72 -2.64 11.09
N LYS A 46 -3.83 -2.60 11.83
CA LYS A 46 -4.42 -3.80 12.42
C LYS A 46 -4.85 -4.80 11.35
N VAL A 47 -5.47 -4.33 10.27
CA VAL A 47 -5.84 -5.19 9.12
C VAL A 47 -4.60 -5.75 8.42
N PHE A 48 -3.56 -4.93 8.24
CA PHE A 48 -2.28 -5.36 7.67
C PHE A 48 -1.65 -6.50 8.49
N GLU A 49 -1.58 -6.34 9.82
CA GLU A 49 -1.06 -7.38 10.72
C GLU A 49 -1.89 -8.66 10.65
N LEU A 50 -3.23 -8.54 10.73
CA LEU A 50 -4.14 -9.70 10.69
C LEU A 50 -4.03 -10.46 9.37
N ALA A 51 -3.96 -9.76 8.23
CA ALA A 51 -3.87 -10.39 6.91
C ALA A 51 -2.60 -11.24 6.75
N VAL A 52 -1.51 -10.86 7.42
CA VAL A 52 -0.25 -11.61 7.45
C VAL A 52 -0.33 -12.77 8.45
N GLU A 53 -0.87 -12.53 9.65
CA GLU A 53 -1.02 -13.53 10.72
C GLU A 53 -1.95 -14.68 10.34
N GLU A 54 -3.10 -14.36 9.73
CA GLU A 54 -4.09 -15.34 9.26
C GLU A 54 -3.67 -16.00 7.94
N GLY A 55 -2.65 -15.43 7.27
CA GLY A 55 -2.12 -15.96 6.03
C GLY A 55 -3.06 -15.79 4.84
N SER A 56 -4.01 -14.86 4.91
CA SER A 56 -4.94 -14.52 3.80
C SER A 56 -4.21 -13.88 2.62
N CYS A 57 -3.08 -13.20 2.88
CA CYS A 57 -2.18 -12.67 1.86
C CYS A 57 -0.84 -13.41 1.83
N TYR A 58 -0.19 -13.45 0.67
CA TYR A 58 1.17 -13.99 0.55
C TYR A 58 2.24 -12.91 0.81
N MET A 59 1.85 -11.64 0.67
CA MET A 59 2.67 -10.47 0.94
C MET A 59 1.75 -9.28 1.23
N ALA A 60 2.21 -8.39 2.10
CA ALA A 60 1.54 -7.12 2.38
C ALA A 60 2.55 -5.98 2.27
N ILE A 61 2.23 -4.95 1.49
CA ILE A 61 3.06 -3.77 1.23
C ILE A 61 2.34 -2.54 1.80
N TRP A 62 3.08 -1.69 2.51
CA TRP A 62 2.58 -0.45 3.11
C TRP A 62 3.27 0.75 2.50
N LEU A 63 2.53 1.66 1.87
CA LEU A 63 3.06 2.91 1.32
C LEU A 63 2.46 4.11 2.06
N ASN A 64 3.33 5.03 2.47
CA ASN A 64 2.92 6.29 3.08
C ASN A 64 2.87 7.40 2.02
N LEU A 65 1.66 7.90 1.75
CA LEU A 65 1.38 8.95 0.76
C LEU A 65 1.37 10.36 1.36
N GLY A 66 1.64 10.47 2.66
CA GLY A 66 1.88 11.73 3.36
C GLY A 66 3.26 12.35 3.10
N LYS A 67 4.04 11.79 2.17
CA LYS A 67 5.33 12.30 1.69
C LYS A 67 5.36 12.37 0.16
N VAL A 68 6.25 13.20 -0.38
CA VAL A 68 6.57 13.21 -1.81
C VAL A 68 7.26 11.89 -2.14
N LEU A 69 6.81 11.26 -3.21
CA LEU A 69 7.37 10.04 -3.75
C LEU A 69 7.77 10.30 -5.21
N ASP A 70 9.03 10.06 -5.51
CA ASP A 70 9.48 9.80 -6.88
C ASP A 70 9.56 8.28 -7.10
N GLU A 71 9.82 7.88 -8.34
CA GLU A 71 9.81 6.47 -8.71
C GLU A 71 10.87 5.68 -7.92
N MET A 72 12.10 6.20 -7.80
CA MET A 72 13.18 5.53 -7.09
C MET A 72 12.87 5.33 -5.61
N SER A 73 12.43 6.38 -4.92
CA SER A 73 12.07 6.32 -3.50
C SER A 73 10.87 5.41 -3.22
N LEU A 74 9.91 5.31 -4.14
CA LEU A 74 8.82 4.34 -4.06
C LEU A 74 9.34 2.90 -4.08
N TYR A 75 10.15 2.53 -5.08
CA TYR A 75 10.65 1.16 -5.19
C TYR A 75 11.68 0.83 -4.10
N GLN A 76 12.45 1.80 -3.60
CA GLN A 76 13.31 1.62 -2.42
C GLN A 76 12.50 1.32 -1.15
N ASP A 77 11.35 1.97 -0.97
CA ASP A 77 10.44 1.70 0.17
C ASP A 77 9.90 0.26 0.10
N ILE A 78 9.48 -0.17 -1.10
CA ILE A 78 9.02 -1.55 -1.34
C ILE A 78 10.14 -2.57 -1.10
N ALA A 79 11.34 -2.34 -1.66
CA ALA A 79 12.50 -3.20 -1.48
C ALA A 79 12.88 -3.35 0.00
N SER A 80 12.85 -2.24 0.75
CA SER A 80 13.13 -2.25 2.19
C SER A 80 12.15 -3.13 2.97
N GLN A 81 10.86 -3.12 2.60
CA GLN A 81 9.84 -3.98 3.20
C GLN A 81 9.99 -5.46 2.82
N LEU A 82 10.61 -5.73 1.67
CA LEU A 82 10.99 -7.07 1.24
C LEU A 82 12.31 -7.54 1.86
N PHE A 83 12.94 -6.73 2.71
CA PHE A 83 14.28 -6.96 3.28
C PHE A 83 15.38 -7.12 2.23
N LEU A 84 15.20 -6.49 1.07
CA LEU A 84 16.23 -6.40 0.05
C LEU A 84 17.21 -5.29 0.46
N VAL A 85 18.47 -5.66 0.66
CA VAL A 85 19.55 -4.70 0.86
C VAL A 85 20.11 -4.42 -0.53
N PRO A 86 20.07 -3.16 -1.04
CA PRO A 86 20.66 -2.87 -2.33
C PRO A 86 22.15 -3.22 -2.29
N GLU A 87 22.59 -4.09 -3.18
CA GLU A 87 24.01 -4.36 -3.39
C GLU A 87 24.62 -3.10 -4.00
N LYS A 88 25.22 -2.27 -3.14
CA LYS A 88 26.03 -1.14 -3.59
C LYS A 88 27.32 -1.73 -4.13
N GLU A 89 27.35 -2.06 -5.43
CA GLU A 89 28.61 -2.36 -6.11
C GLU A 89 29.54 -1.16 -5.89
N GLU A 90 30.67 -1.39 -5.21
CA GLU A 90 31.71 -0.39 -4.99
C GLU A 90 32.25 0.01 -6.37
N SER A 91 31.73 1.10 -6.94
CA SER A 91 32.29 1.70 -8.14
C SER A 91 33.72 2.12 -7.82
N GLU A 92 34.69 1.43 -8.42
CA GLU A 92 36.10 1.82 -8.32
C GLU A 92 36.23 3.29 -8.75
N GLU A 93 36.75 4.11 -7.84
CA GLU A 93 37.04 5.53 -8.07
C GLU A 93 38.09 5.63 -9.19
N ASP A 94 37.66 5.78 -10.45
CA ASP A 94 38.56 6.22 -11.50
C ASP A 94 38.72 7.74 -11.41
N ASN A 95 39.95 8.12 -11.15
CA ASN A 95 40.36 9.42 -10.66
C ASN A 95 40.85 10.24 -11.85
N GLY A 96 40.00 11.09 -12.43
CA GLY A 96 40.48 12.20 -13.26
C GLY A 96 39.52 12.73 -14.33
N GLY A 97 39.18 14.02 -14.21
CA GLY A 97 38.80 14.87 -15.34
C GLY A 97 37.49 15.61 -15.16
N ASP A 98 37.58 16.92 -14.94
CA ASP A 98 36.49 17.88 -14.86
C ASP A 98 35.62 17.96 -16.15
N GLU A 99 34.35 18.37 -15.91
CA GLU A 99 33.37 18.99 -16.82
C GLU A 99 32.43 18.07 -17.65
N ASP A 100 31.14 18.11 -17.26
CA ASP A 100 29.90 17.64 -17.92
C ASP A 100 29.32 16.23 -17.60
N ASN A 101 29.40 15.81 -16.33
CA ASN A 101 29.02 14.47 -15.84
C ASN A 101 27.51 14.21 -15.61
N SER A 102 26.59 15.04 -16.13
CA SER A 102 25.15 14.96 -15.75
C SER A 102 24.34 13.90 -16.51
N GLU A 103 24.85 13.42 -17.64
CA GLU A 103 24.18 12.37 -18.43
C GLU A 103 24.51 10.97 -17.88
N ASP A 104 25.77 10.73 -17.50
CA ASP A 104 26.22 9.47 -16.91
C ASP A 104 25.55 9.19 -15.55
N GLU A 105 25.34 10.22 -14.72
CA GLU A 105 24.61 10.09 -13.44
C GLU A 105 23.13 9.69 -13.64
N LYS A 106 22.47 10.20 -14.69
CA LYS A 106 21.08 9.85 -15.00
C LYS A 106 20.96 8.44 -15.56
N GLU A 107 21.87 8.06 -16.45
CA GLU A 107 21.92 6.72 -17.01
C GLU A 107 22.15 5.68 -15.90
N GLN A 108 23.06 5.96 -14.97
CA GLN A 108 23.29 5.11 -13.80
C GLN A 108 22.03 4.98 -12.94
N THR A 109 21.34 6.11 -12.67
CA THR A 109 20.09 6.09 -11.89
C THR A 109 19.00 5.24 -12.54
N ILE A 110 18.88 5.29 -13.87
CA ILE A 110 17.92 4.46 -14.62
C ILE A 110 18.30 2.97 -14.51
N GLN A 111 19.58 2.64 -14.65
CA GLN A 111 20.06 1.27 -14.50
C GLN A 111 19.82 0.72 -13.10
N ASP A 112 20.09 1.53 -12.07
CA ASP A 112 19.85 1.17 -10.67
C ASP A 112 18.36 0.92 -10.41
N LEU A 113 17.47 1.75 -10.98
CA LEU A 113 16.03 1.56 -10.89
C LEU A 113 15.56 0.26 -11.57
N ILE A 114 16.10 -0.06 -12.75
CA ILE A 114 15.79 -1.32 -13.45
C ILE A 114 16.23 -2.52 -12.61
N ARG A 115 17.47 -2.51 -12.09
CA ARG A 115 17.99 -3.58 -11.21
C ARG A 115 17.13 -3.75 -9.97
N LEU A 116 16.76 -2.64 -9.32
CA LEU A 116 15.91 -2.64 -8.13
C LEU A 116 14.54 -3.27 -8.41
N LYS A 117 13.89 -2.87 -9.51
CA LYS A 117 12.60 -3.45 -9.94
C LYS A 117 12.72 -4.96 -10.20
N ASP A 118 13.79 -5.39 -10.88
CA ASP A 118 14.04 -6.80 -11.14
C ASP A 118 14.23 -7.62 -9.86
N GLU A 119 14.92 -7.09 -8.86
CA GLU A 119 15.08 -7.73 -7.55
C GLU A 119 13.75 -7.84 -6.80
N ILE A 120 12.95 -6.78 -6.79
CA ILE A 120 11.61 -6.78 -6.22
C ILE A 120 10.74 -7.85 -6.93
N HIS A 121 10.79 -7.92 -8.26
CA HIS A 121 10.06 -8.94 -9.04
C HIS A 121 10.44 -10.36 -8.62
N LYS A 122 11.74 -10.67 -8.56
CA LYS A 122 12.24 -11.99 -8.15
C LYS A 122 11.75 -12.37 -6.75
N GLU A 123 11.77 -11.43 -5.81
CA GLU A 123 11.37 -11.69 -4.44
C GLU A 123 9.85 -11.83 -4.28
N LEU A 124 9.06 -11.03 -5.01
CA LEU A 124 7.61 -11.19 -5.07
C LEU A 124 7.20 -12.52 -5.70
N ASP A 125 7.88 -12.95 -6.78
CA ASP A 125 7.67 -14.27 -7.40
C ASP A 125 7.98 -15.39 -6.42
N ARG A 126 9.12 -15.30 -5.71
CA ARG A 126 9.53 -16.27 -4.70
C ARG A 126 8.47 -16.40 -3.59
N LYS A 127 7.99 -15.28 -3.06
CA LYS A 127 6.94 -15.26 -2.02
C LYS A 127 5.61 -15.82 -2.54
N LYS A 128 5.18 -15.43 -3.74
CA LYS A 128 3.97 -15.94 -4.38
C LYS A 128 4.02 -17.45 -4.59
N LEU A 129 5.13 -17.98 -5.12
CA LEU A 129 5.32 -19.41 -5.37
C LEU A 129 5.44 -20.24 -4.09
N SER A 130 5.97 -19.66 -3.01
CA SER A 130 6.07 -20.34 -1.71
C SER A 130 4.73 -20.47 -0.96
N CYS A 131 3.68 -19.81 -1.45
CA CYS A 131 2.37 -19.86 -0.83
C CYS A 131 1.47 -20.90 -1.51
N GLU A 132 0.87 -21.76 -0.69
CA GLU A 132 -0.19 -22.67 -1.16
C GLU A 132 -1.55 -21.95 -1.12
N GLY A 133 -2.38 -22.19 -2.14
CA GLY A 133 -3.73 -21.64 -2.25
C GLY A 133 -3.83 -20.27 -2.93
N THR A 134 -5.07 -19.78 -3.06
CA THR A 134 -5.38 -18.49 -3.67
C THR A 134 -5.23 -17.37 -2.64
N LYS A 135 -4.01 -16.87 -2.47
CA LYS A 135 -3.73 -15.70 -1.63
C LYS A 135 -3.58 -14.45 -2.48
N TYR A 136 -3.94 -13.31 -1.92
CA TYR A 136 -3.79 -12.01 -2.58
C TYR A 136 -2.53 -11.27 -2.13
N LEU A 137 -2.14 -10.25 -2.89
CA LEU A 137 -1.21 -9.20 -2.47
C LEU A 137 -2.02 -8.10 -1.78
N LEU A 138 -1.69 -7.76 -0.54
CA LEU A 138 -2.29 -6.61 0.15
C LEU A 138 -1.45 -5.36 -0.09
N LEU A 139 -2.07 -4.29 -0.56
CA LEU A 139 -1.44 -2.97 -0.67
C LEU A 139 -2.16 -1.98 0.24
N VAL A 140 -1.45 -1.36 1.16
CA VAL A 140 -1.97 -0.27 2.00
C VAL A 140 -1.41 1.05 1.51
N LEU A 141 -2.29 1.99 1.20
CA LEU A 141 -2.00 3.35 0.78
C LEU A 141 -2.48 4.31 1.90
N ASP A 142 -1.54 4.73 2.75
CA ASP A 142 -1.82 5.51 3.96
C ASP A 142 -1.67 7.03 3.74
N ASP A 143 -2.60 7.82 4.27
CA ASP A 143 -2.69 9.29 4.14
C ASP A 143 -2.89 9.76 2.68
N GLU A 144 -3.75 9.05 1.96
CA GLU A 144 -4.21 9.33 0.60
C GLU A 144 -4.71 10.76 0.44
N GLY A 145 -4.16 11.48 -0.55
CA GLY A 145 -4.53 12.84 -0.93
C GLY A 145 -3.95 13.92 -0.01
N SER A 146 -3.03 13.56 0.89
CA SER A 146 -2.34 14.51 1.78
C SER A 146 -1.22 15.25 1.06
N VAL A 147 -0.30 14.50 0.46
CA VAL A 147 0.81 15.02 -0.37
C VAL A 147 0.80 14.34 -1.73
N THR A 148 0.73 13.01 -1.71
CA THR A 148 0.60 12.14 -2.89
C THR A 148 -0.79 11.49 -2.88
N ASN A 149 -1.23 10.96 -4.01
CA ASN A 149 -2.49 10.24 -4.16
C ASN A 149 -2.29 8.90 -4.90
N GLU A 150 -3.31 8.04 -4.86
CA GLU A 150 -3.32 6.70 -5.46
C GLU A 150 -3.05 6.77 -6.95
N GLU A 151 -3.64 7.73 -7.65
CA GLU A 151 -3.49 7.88 -9.09
C GLU A 151 -2.02 8.14 -9.47
N ASN A 152 -1.35 9.04 -8.76
CA ASN A 152 0.06 9.34 -8.96
C ASN A 152 0.92 8.09 -8.77
N VAL A 153 0.71 7.31 -7.70
CA VAL A 153 1.53 6.13 -7.43
C VAL A 153 1.23 4.99 -8.42
N MET A 154 -0.05 4.73 -8.69
CA MET A 154 -0.47 3.62 -9.54
C MET A 154 -0.16 3.85 -11.01
N LYS A 155 -0.35 5.09 -11.50
CA LYS A 155 -0.17 5.43 -12.91
C LYS A 155 1.17 6.12 -13.17
N ASP A 156 1.43 7.25 -12.52
CA ASP A 156 2.59 8.09 -12.85
C ASP A 156 3.91 7.46 -12.38
N LEU A 157 3.90 6.71 -11.28
CA LEU A 157 5.06 5.94 -10.79
C LEU A 157 5.00 4.45 -11.19
N HIS A 158 4.09 4.10 -12.10
CA HIS A 158 3.96 2.79 -12.73
C HIS A 158 3.73 1.60 -11.78
N LEU A 159 3.29 1.84 -10.53
CA LEU A 159 3.10 0.75 -9.57
C LEU A 159 1.99 -0.22 -10.00
N GLY A 160 0.94 0.27 -10.67
CA GLY A 160 -0.17 -0.56 -11.15
C GLY A 160 0.28 -1.57 -12.20
N GLU A 161 1.06 -1.13 -13.19
CA GLU A 161 1.65 -2.00 -14.21
C GLU A 161 2.66 -2.97 -13.58
N PHE A 162 3.52 -2.48 -12.70
CA PHE A 162 4.50 -3.27 -11.97
C PHE A 162 3.86 -4.40 -11.16
N LEU A 163 2.71 -4.12 -10.52
CA LEU A 163 2.01 -5.10 -9.68
C LEU A 163 1.03 -6.01 -10.44
N ALA A 164 0.70 -5.72 -11.70
CA ALA A 164 -0.32 -6.48 -12.45
C ALA A 164 -0.10 -8.01 -12.49
N PRO A 165 1.14 -8.54 -12.63
CA PRO A 165 1.39 -10.00 -12.60
C PRO A 165 1.10 -10.65 -11.24
N TYR A 166 1.02 -9.86 -10.19
CA TYR A 166 0.91 -10.28 -8.80
C TYR A 166 -0.54 -10.38 -8.32
N GLY A 167 -1.52 -10.18 -9.21
CA GLY A 167 -2.94 -10.36 -8.91
C GLY A 167 -3.30 -11.75 -8.33
N PRO A 168 -4.36 -11.84 -7.51
CA PRO A 168 -5.27 -10.76 -7.12
C PRO A 168 -4.65 -9.76 -6.13
N ILE A 169 -4.92 -8.45 -6.33
CA ILE A 169 -4.47 -7.38 -5.43
C ILE A 169 -5.68 -6.85 -4.65
N LYS A 170 -5.51 -6.66 -3.34
CA LYS A 170 -6.49 -5.99 -2.47
C LYS A 170 -5.87 -4.70 -1.95
N ILE A 171 -6.61 -3.61 -1.96
CA ILE A 171 -6.11 -2.28 -1.58
C ILE A 171 -6.85 -1.76 -0.34
N ILE A 172 -6.12 -1.23 0.64
CA ILE A 172 -6.67 -0.44 1.74
C ILE A 172 -6.17 0.99 1.60
N LEU A 173 -7.09 1.95 1.54
CA LEU A 173 -6.79 3.38 1.47
C LEU A 173 -7.18 4.05 2.78
N THR A 174 -6.33 4.92 3.32
CA THR A 174 -6.73 5.82 4.41
C THR A 174 -6.74 7.25 3.91
N SER A 175 -7.85 7.96 4.09
CA SER A 175 -7.97 9.36 3.64
C SER A 175 -8.68 10.23 4.66
N ARG A 176 -8.42 11.54 4.61
CA ARG A 176 -9.07 12.53 5.46
C ARG A 176 -10.44 12.85 4.90
N LYS A 177 -11.43 12.99 5.78
CA LYS A 177 -12.76 13.47 5.37
C LYS A 177 -12.64 14.89 4.81
N GLY A 178 -12.83 15.05 3.51
CA GLY A 178 -12.81 16.35 2.86
C GLY A 178 -13.95 17.25 3.37
N LYS A 179 -13.68 18.54 3.58
CA LYS A 179 -14.77 19.53 3.68
C LYS A 179 -15.38 19.65 2.28
N GLY A 180 -16.54 19.02 2.10
CA GLY A 180 -17.11 18.61 0.82
C GLY A 180 -16.96 19.54 -0.38
N LYS A 181 -16.74 18.91 -1.54
CA LYS A 181 -17.38 19.22 -2.82
C LYS A 181 -17.13 18.04 -3.80
N GLY A 182 -18.20 17.38 -4.22
CA GLY A 182 -18.17 16.43 -5.34
C GLY A 182 -18.99 15.16 -5.07
N LYS A 183 -20.24 15.15 -5.55
CA LYS A 183 -21.00 13.93 -5.80
C LYS A 183 -20.18 13.04 -6.75
N GLY A 184 -19.78 11.86 -6.28
CA GLY A 184 -19.47 10.71 -7.11
C GLY A 184 -20.36 9.58 -6.63
N ASP A 185 -21.09 8.95 -7.55
CA ASP A 185 -22.18 8.02 -7.25
C ASP A 185 -21.72 6.83 -6.41
N ALA A 186 -22.02 6.88 -5.11
CA ALA A 186 -21.97 5.73 -4.24
C ALA A 186 -23.22 4.87 -4.51
N ILE A 187 -23.04 3.77 -5.23
CA ILE A 187 -24.01 2.67 -5.17
C ILE A 187 -23.71 1.94 -3.85
N GLY A 188 -24.39 2.39 -2.79
CA GLY A 188 -24.40 1.70 -1.50
C GLY A 188 -25.11 0.36 -1.65
N THR A 189 -24.46 -0.71 -1.20
CA THR A 189 -25.18 -1.91 -0.77
C THR A 189 -25.10 -1.93 0.75
N ASP A 190 -26.26 -1.85 1.38
CA ASP A 190 -26.43 -1.64 2.81
C ASP A 190 -25.95 -2.86 3.60
N GLY A 191 -24.90 -2.66 4.39
CA GLY A 191 -24.43 -3.58 5.41
C GLY A 191 -23.91 -2.76 6.58
N GLU A 192 -24.84 -2.17 7.36
CA GLU A 192 -24.48 -1.45 8.59
C GLU A 192 -23.93 -2.44 9.61
N ILE A 193 -22.64 -2.31 9.94
CA ILE A 193 -22.04 -3.03 11.05
C ILE A 193 -21.86 -2.06 12.22
N GLY A 194 -22.83 -2.04 13.13
CA GLY A 194 -22.81 -1.23 14.34
C GLY A 194 -21.70 -1.68 15.30
N SER A 195 -20.70 -0.82 15.48
CA SER A 195 -19.85 -0.76 16.68
C SER A 195 -19.58 0.71 16.97
N HIS A 196 -19.48 1.12 18.24
CA HIS A 196 -19.29 2.53 18.63
C HIS A 196 -18.00 3.21 18.08
N ALA A 197 -17.08 2.45 17.46
CA ALA A 197 -15.94 2.99 16.72
C ALA A 197 -16.25 3.28 15.24
N ALA A 198 -17.25 2.58 14.67
CA ALA A 198 -17.70 2.75 13.29
C ALA A 198 -18.47 4.05 13.05
N ASP A 199 -18.98 4.69 14.12
CA ASP A 199 -19.72 5.96 14.00
C ASP A 199 -18.85 7.15 13.57
N ILE A 200 -17.52 7.00 13.50
CA ILE A 200 -16.57 8.10 13.21
C ILE A 200 -15.63 7.81 12.03
N ILE A 201 -15.41 6.54 11.67
CA ILE A 201 -14.65 6.14 10.48
C ILE A 201 -15.62 5.56 9.47
N ASP A 202 -15.84 6.30 8.38
CA ASP A 202 -16.64 5.84 7.26
C ASP A 202 -15.83 4.79 6.49
N LEU A 203 -16.30 3.54 6.50
CA LEU A 203 -15.75 2.45 5.68
C LEU A 203 -16.57 2.32 4.41
N SER A 204 -15.90 2.37 3.26
CA SER A 204 -16.50 2.06 1.97
C SER A 204 -15.72 0.95 1.27
N VAL A 205 -16.43 -0.09 0.85
CA VAL A 205 -15.87 -1.26 0.17
C VAL A 205 -16.30 -1.18 -1.29
N PHE A 206 -15.38 -1.40 -2.21
CA PHE A 206 -15.69 -1.34 -3.65
C PHE A 206 -15.27 -2.63 -4.34
N THR A 207 -16.08 -2.99 -5.33
CA THR A 207 -15.85 -4.16 -6.17
C THR A 207 -14.99 -3.80 -7.38
N ARG A 208 -14.36 -4.82 -7.99
CA ARG A 208 -13.40 -4.72 -9.11
C ARG A 208 -13.56 -3.48 -9.99
N SER A 209 -12.59 -2.58 -9.90
CA SER A 209 -12.23 -1.65 -10.98
C SER A 209 -10.96 -2.18 -11.64
N THR A 210 -11.01 -2.43 -12.94
CA THR A 210 -9.83 -2.80 -13.74
C THR A 210 -8.93 -1.57 -13.85
N TYR A 211 -7.68 -1.69 -13.39
CA TYR A 211 -6.58 -0.83 -13.83
C TYR A 211 -5.95 -1.44 -15.08
#